data_AF-A0A2D7XTV9-F1
#
_entry.id   AF-A0A2D7XTV9-F1
#
_cell.length_a   1.000
_cell.length_b   1.000
_cell.length_c   1.000
_cell.angle_alpha   90.00
_cell.angle_beta   90.00
_cell.angle_gamma   90.00
#
_symmetry.space_group_name_H-M   'P 1'
#
loop_
_entity.id
_entity.type
_entity.pdbx_description
1 polymer ?
#
loop_
_entity_poly.entity_id
_entity_poly.type
_entity_poly.pdbx_seq_one_letter_code
_entity_poly.pdbx_strand_id
1 'polypeptide(L)'
;MSDDNKEPNHDDLDKELSKMITSETEAYIDISKVDGSAEYLMTHLAARYRETLSGVFDSSDLTTENFQRCMSILTEQLARAQADLFVLKSAVLGRDKLVLSKDWDYIDPLESQMKALAADTKKAREQVLGKYAIYPHEGMLGTGWYGTESNEGFSWRWSGPSTQSSIYLPNLYAGECKLRLNMKVIDRSVFPDTDFVKFNYAPIDFEVDWTGEVEFVLSMTIDPKEDSQFLLTFNVNHTQQPSVYDTRELGLCINKIIYEPA
;
A
#
# COMPACT_ATOMS: atom_id res chain seq x y z
N MET A 1 -23.97 -15.81 64.15
CA MET A 1 -24.58 -15.63 62.82
C MET A 1 -23.62 -14.72 62.08
N SER A 2 -22.68 -15.34 61.40
CA SER A 2 -21.63 -14.65 60.65
C SER A 2 -21.99 -14.87 59.18
N ASP A 3 -22.36 -13.80 58.49
CA ASP A 3 -22.63 -13.82 57.07
C ASP A 3 -21.32 -14.04 56.32
N ASP A 4 -21.25 -15.17 55.61
CA ASP A 4 -20.18 -15.50 54.67
C ASP A 4 -20.31 -14.60 53.44
N ASN A 5 -19.65 -13.44 53.49
CA ASN A 5 -19.41 -12.61 52.32
C ASN A 5 -18.35 -13.30 51.44
N LYS A 6 -18.80 -14.15 50.52
CA LYS A 6 -17.95 -14.67 49.45
C LYS A 6 -17.72 -13.56 48.43
N GLU A 7 -16.45 -13.17 48.28
CA GLU A 7 -16.02 -12.28 47.20
C GLU A 7 -16.47 -12.86 45.85
N PRO A 8 -17.02 -12.01 44.95
CA PRO A 8 -17.46 -12.46 43.64
C PRO A 8 -16.27 -12.98 42.84
N ASN A 9 -16.44 -14.17 42.28
CA ASN A 9 -15.43 -14.82 41.46
C ASN A 9 -15.19 -13.99 40.19
N HIS A 10 -13.95 -13.52 39.99
CA HIS A 10 -13.56 -12.68 38.85
C HIS A 10 -13.97 -13.26 37.49
N ASP A 11 -14.00 -14.60 37.37
CA ASP A 11 -14.40 -15.29 36.14
C ASP A 11 -15.89 -15.12 35.78
N ASP A 12 -16.75 -14.86 36.77
CA ASP A 12 -18.19 -14.63 36.54
C ASP A 12 -18.45 -13.19 36.10
N LEU A 13 -17.64 -12.25 36.59
CA LEU A 13 -17.68 -10.83 36.20
C LEU A 13 -17.23 -10.65 34.74
N ASP A 14 -16.16 -11.32 34.32
CA ASP A 14 -15.67 -11.27 32.94
C ASP A 14 -16.66 -11.88 31.93
N LYS A 15 -17.42 -12.90 32.35
CA LYS A 15 -18.48 -13.52 31.54
C LYS A 15 -19.70 -12.62 31.40
N GLU A 16 -20.11 -11.94 32.45
CA GLU A 16 -21.23 -10.97 32.38
C GLU A 16 -20.84 -9.74 31.56
N LEU A 17 -19.62 -9.20 31.74
CA LEU A 17 -19.08 -8.11 30.92
C LEU A 17 -19.05 -8.49 29.44
N SER A 18 -18.56 -9.69 29.11
CA SER A 18 -18.55 -10.18 27.73
C SER A 18 -19.96 -10.30 27.14
N LYS A 19 -20.95 -10.77 27.92
CA LYS A 19 -22.35 -10.85 27.46
C LYS A 19 -23.00 -9.48 27.27
N MET A 20 -22.78 -8.52 28.18
CA MET A 20 -23.29 -7.17 28.04
C MET A 20 -22.69 -6.47 26.82
N ILE A 21 -21.37 -6.51 26.67
CA ILE A 21 -20.65 -5.94 25.52
C ILE A 21 -21.20 -6.51 24.22
N THR A 22 -21.40 -7.84 24.14
CA THR A 22 -21.92 -8.50 22.93
C THR A 22 -23.36 -8.10 22.61
N SER A 23 -24.25 -8.03 23.61
CA SER A 23 -25.65 -7.62 23.40
C SER A 23 -25.81 -6.15 23.01
N GLU A 24 -24.88 -5.30 23.44
CA GLU A 24 -24.91 -3.86 23.21
C GLU A 24 -24.25 -3.42 21.89
N THR A 25 -23.37 -4.25 21.31
CA THR A 25 -22.81 -4.06 19.97
C THR A 25 -23.81 -4.23 18.82
N GLU A 26 -25.02 -4.73 19.07
CA GLU A 26 -26.06 -4.93 18.04
C GLU A 26 -26.93 -3.69 17.77
N ALA A 27 -26.67 -2.55 18.42
CA ALA A 27 -27.36 -1.29 18.12
C ALA A 27 -26.77 -0.62 16.85
N TYR A 28 -27.46 -0.79 15.71
CA TYR A 28 -27.10 -0.19 14.42
C TYR A 28 -27.11 1.36 14.46
N ILE A 29 -25.99 1.99 14.10
CA ILE A 29 -25.92 3.43 13.81
C ILE A 29 -26.15 3.63 12.31
N ASP A 30 -27.25 4.29 11.95
CA ASP A 30 -27.58 4.65 10.56
C ASP A 30 -26.76 5.87 10.12
N ILE A 31 -25.63 5.58 9.48
CA ILE A 31 -24.63 6.57 9.04
C ILE A 31 -25.08 7.35 7.79
N SER A 32 -26.23 7.01 7.20
CA SER A 32 -26.73 7.65 5.98
C SER A 32 -27.30 9.06 6.19
N LYS A 33 -27.39 9.54 7.44
CA LYS A 33 -28.17 10.74 7.80
C LYS A 33 -27.40 11.95 8.33
N VAL A 34 -26.06 11.97 8.36
CA VAL A 34 -25.37 13.10 9.01
C VAL A 34 -24.15 13.60 8.24
N ASP A 35 -24.30 14.77 7.61
CA ASP A 35 -23.18 15.65 7.26
C ASP A 35 -22.51 16.11 8.58
N GLY A 36 -21.25 15.74 8.79
CA GLY A 36 -20.50 15.96 10.04
C GLY A 36 -20.18 14.70 10.85
N SER A 37 -20.09 13.55 10.19
CA SER A 37 -20.08 12.20 10.79
C SER A 37 -18.99 11.94 11.84
N ALA A 38 -17.79 12.52 11.74
CA ALA A 38 -16.71 12.21 12.68
C ALA A 38 -16.95 12.82 14.09
N GLU A 39 -17.36 14.08 14.16
CA GLU A 39 -17.54 14.79 15.43
C GLU A 39 -18.80 14.31 16.18
N TYR A 40 -19.86 14.00 15.43
CA TYR A 40 -21.09 13.40 15.96
C TYR A 40 -20.84 12.01 16.55
N LEU A 41 -20.08 11.16 15.83
CA LEU A 41 -19.77 9.79 16.23
C LEU A 41 -18.79 9.75 17.41
N MET A 42 -17.80 10.65 17.45
CA MET A 42 -16.93 10.82 18.62
C MET A 42 -17.71 11.28 19.86
N THR A 43 -18.64 12.22 19.71
CA THR A 43 -19.44 12.73 20.83
C THR A 43 -20.37 11.66 21.40
N HIS A 44 -21.00 10.84 20.54
CA HIS A 44 -21.91 9.77 20.98
C HIS A 44 -21.16 8.57 21.59
N LEU A 45 -20.02 8.18 21.02
CA LEU A 45 -19.18 7.12 21.60
C LEU A 45 -18.62 7.56 22.96
N ALA A 46 -18.14 8.80 23.07
CA ALA A 46 -17.62 9.32 24.33
C ALA A 46 -18.70 9.40 25.43
N ALA A 47 -19.94 9.78 25.09
CA ALA A 47 -21.05 9.78 26.03
C ALA A 47 -21.39 8.37 26.53
N ARG A 48 -21.41 7.38 25.62
CA ARG A 48 -21.75 5.98 25.95
C ARG A 48 -20.68 5.32 26.81
N TYR A 49 -19.39 5.53 26.51
CA TYR A 49 -18.30 5.01 27.34
C TYR A 49 -18.27 5.61 28.74
N ARG A 50 -18.66 6.89 28.89
CA ARG A 50 -18.79 7.52 30.21
C ARG A 50 -19.86 6.83 31.04
N GLU A 51 -20.98 6.45 30.43
CA GLU A 51 -22.07 5.71 31.07
C GLU A 51 -21.63 4.29 31.47
N THR A 52 -21.00 3.55 30.56
CA THR A 52 -20.49 2.18 30.82
C THR A 52 -19.42 2.16 31.90
N LEU A 53 -18.47 3.11 31.88
CA LEU A 53 -17.38 3.13 32.85
C LEU A 53 -17.81 3.69 34.21
N SER A 54 -18.85 4.53 34.25
CA SER A 54 -19.44 4.99 35.52
C SER A 54 -20.14 3.88 36.30
N GLY A 55 -20.55 2.79 35.64
CA GLY A 55 -21.14 1.62 36.29
C GLY A 55 -20.12 0.60 36.83
N VAL A 56 -18.85 0.68 36.42
CA VAL A 56 -17.81 -0.33 36.73
C VAL A 56 -16.95 0.07 37.94
N PHE A 57 -16.88 1.36 38.28
CA PHE A 57 -16.02 1.85 39.36
C PHE A 57 -16.84 2.41 40.52
N ASP A 58 -17.06 1.56 41.51
CA ASP A 58 -17.53 1.97 42.84
C ASP A 58 -16.37 1.78 43.83
N SER A 59 -15.58 2.83 44.11
CA SER A 59 -14.72 2.90 45.31
C SER A 59 -13.91 4.21 45.45
N SER A 60 -14.44 5.08 46.31
CA SER A 60 -13.81 5.62 47.53
C SER A 60 -12.42 6.27 47.61
N ASP A 61 -11.52 6.30 46.62
CA ASP A 61 -10.15 6.85 46.88
C ASP A 61 -9.50 7.73 45.80
N LEU A 62 -10.27 8.26 44.85
CA LEU A 62 -9.82 9.40 44.04
C LEU A 62 -10.74 10.59 44.27
N THR A 63 -10.17 11.79 44.46
CA THR A 63 -10.97 13.02 44.41
C THR A 63 -11.74 13.00 43.09
N THR A 64 -13.06 13.02 43.21
CA THR A 64 -14.01 12.72 42.13
C THR A 64 -13.70 13.49 40.85
N GLU A 65 -13.17 14.69 40.99
CA GLU A 65 -12.76 15.58 39.89
C GLU A 65 -11.54 15.09 39.10
N ASN A 66 -10.51 14.55 39.75
CA ASN A 66 -9.30 14.02 39.09
C ASN A 66 -9.59 12.70 38.36
N PHE A 67 -10.44 11.85 38.97
CA PHE A 67 -10.91 10.62 38.34
C PHE A 67 -11.78 10.91 37.12
N GLN A 68 -12.78 11.80 37.25
CA GLN A 68 -13.62 12.22 36.14
C GLN A 68 -12.80 12.84 35.00
N ARG A 69 -11.78 13.64 35.33
CA ARG A 69 -10.88 14.22 34.33
C ARG A 69 -10.04 13.15 33.61
N CYS A 70 -9.49 12.18 34.34
CA CYS A 70 -8.71 11.09 33.76
C CYS A 70 -9.59 10.19 32.87
N MET A 71 -10.78 9.84 33.33
CA MET A 71 -11.76 9.05 32.57
C MET A 71 -12.25 9.79 31.33
N SER A 72 -12.47 11.11 31.41
CA SER A 72 -12.84 11.89 30.23
C SER A 72 -11.71 11.92 29.20
N ILE A 73 -10.46 12.08 29.62
CA ILE A 73 -9.30 12.05 28.71
C ILE A 73 -9.16 10.67 28.08
N LEU A 74 -9.24 9.59 28.87
CA LEU A 74 -9.15 8.22 28.35
C LEU A 74 -10.28 7.89 27.38
N THR A 75 -11.50 8.30 27.70
CA THR A 75 -12.68 8.09 26.84
C THR A 75 -12.55 8.87 25.53
N GLU A 76 -12.05 10.10 25.58
CA GLU A 76 -11.83 10.91 24.39
C GLU A 76 -10.70 10.35 23.52
N GLN A 77 -9.61 9.88 24.13
CA GLN A 77 -8.50 9.23 23.41
C GLN A 77 -8.95 7.88 22.79
N LEU A 78 -9.79 7.12 23.49
CA LEU A 78 -10.35 5.87 22.97
C LEU A 78 -11.30 6.14 21.79
N ALA A 79 -12.19 7.14 21.91
CA ALA A 79 -13.09 7.53 20.83
C ALA A 79 -12.32 8.04 19.60
N ARG A 80 -11.25 8.82 19.80
CA ARG A 80 -10.33 9.24 18.72
C ARG A 80 -9.65 8.04 18.06
N ALA A 81 -9.07 7.13 18.84
CA ALA A 81 -8.42 5.94 18.31
C ALA A 81 -9.39 5.06 17.51
N GLN A 82 -10.65 4.94 17.95
CA GLN A 82 -11.69 4.20 17.23
C GLN A 82 -12.17 4.91 15.97
N ALA A 83 -12.28 6.24 15.99
CA ALA A 83 -12.58 7.02 14.80
C ALA A 83 -11.44 6.90 13.76
N ASP A 84 -10.18 6.95 14.20
CA ASP A 84 -9.01 6.75 13.34
C ASP A 84 -8.99 5.32 12.76
N LEU A 85 -9.28 4.30 13.58
CA LEU A 85 -9.42 2.92 13.14
C LEU A 85 -10.58 2.75 12.15
N PHE A 86 -11.67 3.47 12.35
CA PHE A 86 -12.82 3.46 11.44
C PHE A 86 -12.49 4.16 10.12
N VAL A 87 -11.80 5.30 10.13
CA VAL A 87 -11.34 5.99 8.92
C VAL A 87 -10.32 5.12 8.17
N LEU A 88 -9.37 4.49 8.87
CA LEU A 88 -8.43 3.53 8.30
C LEU A 88 -9.18 2.33 7.70
N LYS A 89 -10.13 1.76 8.43
CA LYS A 89 -10.95 0.63 7.97
C LYS A 89 -11.82 1.02 6.78
N SER A 90 -12.35 2.23 6.74
CA SER A 90 -13.13 2.76 5.62
C SER A 90 -12.24 3.05 4.41
N ALA A 91 -11.01 3.53 4.61
CA ALA A 91 -10.03 3.75 3.56
C ALA A 91 -9.53 2.42 2.97
N VAL A 92 -9.35 1.39 3.81
CA VAL A 92 -9.01 0.02 3.40
C VAL A 92 -10.19 -0.68 2.70
N LEU A 93 -11.41 -0.45 3.19
CA LEU A 93 -12.65 -1.02 2.63
C LEU A 93 -13.29 -0.15 1.54
N GLY A 94 -12.62 0.93 1.12
CA GLY A 94 -13.01 1.78 -0.02
C GLY A 94 -12.94 1.09 -1.39
N ARG A 95 -12.93 -0.26 -1.41
CA ARG A 95 -13.26 -1.09 -2.56
C ARG A 95 -14.33 -2.08 -2.13
N ASP A 96 -15.48 -1.93 -2.79
CA ASP A 96 -16.76 -2.61 -2.59
C ASP A 96 -16.71 -4.08 -2.13
N LYS A 97 -17.67 -4.40 -1.23
CA LYS A 97 -18.23 -5.71 -0.84
C LYS A 97 -17.76 -6.29 0.50
N LEU A 98 -18.48 -5.93 1.57
CA LEU A 98 -18.66 -6.80 2.73
C LEU A 98 -19.89 -7.68 2.48
N VAL A 99 -19.68 -8.98 2.24
CA VAL A 99 -20.73 -10.01 2.26
C VAL A 99 -20.59 -10.77 3.58
N LEU A 100 -21.56 -10.63 4.47
CA LEU A 100 -21.66 -11.43 5.70
C LEU A 100 -22.35 -12.76 5.36
N SER A 101 -21.63 -13.87 5.38
CA SER A 101 -22.22 -15.22 5.37
C SER A 101 -22.47 -15.72 6.80
N LYS A 102 -23.41 -16.65 6.92
CA LYS A 102 -24.15 -17.02 8.15
C LYS A 102 -23.36 -17.82 9.20
N ASP A 103 -22.15 -18.25 8.88
CA ASP A 103 -21.34 -19.13 9.72
C ASP A 103 -20.10 -18.37 10.20
N TRP A 104 -19.95 -18.26 11.52
CA TRP A 104 -19.00 -17.42 12.26
C TRP A 104 -17.54 -17.90 12.18
N ASP A 105 -17.05 -18.25 10.99
CA ASP A 105 -15.61 -18.35 10.79
C ASP A 105 -15.07 -16.93 10.59
N TYR A 106 -14.36 -16.41 11.60
CA TYR A 106 -13.53 -15.23 11.43
C TYR A 106 -12.44 -15.58 10.41
N ILE A 107 -12.72 -15.27 9.14
CA ILE A 107 -11.69 -15.22 8.12
C ILE A 107 -11.08 -13.84 8.28
N ASP A 108 -9.83 -13.78 8.76
CA ASP A 108 -9.06 -12.55 8.80
C ASP A 108 -9.23 -11.83 7.45
N PRO A 109 -9.73 -10.58 7.41
CA PRO A 109 -9.95 -9.86 6.16
C PRO A 109 -8.69 -9.78 5.29
N LEU A 110 -7.50 -9.75 5.91
CA LEU A 110 -6.22 -9.84 5.20
C LEU A 110 -5.98 -11.25 4.68
N GLU A 111 -6.26 -12.30 5.44
CA GLU A 111 -6.12 -13.69 4.96
C GLU A 111 -7.16 -14.02 3.87
N SER A 112 -8.38 -13.48 3.98
CA SER A 112 -9.44 -13.55 2.97
C SER A 112 -9.07 -12.77 1.72
N GLN A 113 -8.57 -11.53 1.87
CA GLN A 113 -8.04 -10.76 0.74
C GLN A 113 -6.82 -11.44 0.15
N MET A 114 -5.91 -11.99 0.93
CA MET A 114 -4.72 -12.69 0.44
C MET A 114 -5.10 -14.01 -0.22
N LYS A 115 -6.11 -14.75 0.28
CA LYS A 115 -6.65 -15.95 -0.37
C LYS A 115 -7.48 -15.62 -1.60
N ALA A 116 -8.23 -14.53 -1.60
CA ALA A 116 -8.97 -14.04 -2.76
C ALA A 116 -8.01 -13.48 -3.81
N LEU A 117 -7.00 -12.70 -3.41
CA LEU A 117 -5.89 -12.26 -4.24
C LEU A 117 -5.06 -13.44 -4.70
N ALA A 118 -4.84 -14.48 -3.90
CA ALA A 118 -4.13 -15.70 -4.28
C ALA A 118 -4.95 -16.57 -5.22
N ALA A 119 -6.27 -16.67 -5.04
CA ALA A 119 -7.18 -17.40 -5.91
C ALA A 119 -7.43 -16.65 -7.22
N ASP A 120 -7.51 -15.32 -7.18
CA ASP A 120 -7.59 -14.45 -8.35
C ASP A 120 -6.23 -14.30 -9.03
N THR A 121 -5.09 -14.31 -8.32
CA THR A 121 -3.76 -14.44 -8.96
C THR A 121 -3.52 -15.83 -9.48
N LYS A 122 -4.11 -16.88 -8.90
CA LYS A 122 -4.03 -18.24 -9.48
C LYS A 122 -4.91 -18.37 -10.72
N LYS A 123 -6.12 -17.78 -10.73
CA LYS A 123 -6.97 -17.67 -11.93
C LYS A 123 -6.44 -16.67 -12.97
N ALA A 124 -5.78 -15.59 -12.57
CA ALA A 124 -5.11 -14.65 -13.47
C ALA A 124 -3.74 -15.18 -13.95
N ARG A 125 -3.05 -16.03 -13.17
CA ARG A 125 -1.89 -16.82 -13.62
C ARG A 125 -2.28 -17.84 -14.69
N GLU A 126 -3.51 -18.35 -14.63
CA GLU A 126 -4.05 -19.29 -15.63
C GLU A 126 -4.74 -18.60 -16.82
N GLN A 127 -5.01 -17.30 -16.76
CA GLN A 127 -5.65 -16.56 -17.84
C GLN A 127 -4.77 -15.43 -18.39
N VAL A 128 -4.33 -15.70 -19.63
CA VAL A 128 -3.63 -14.84 -20.59
C VAL A 128 -2.10 -14.86 -20.43
N LEU A 129 -1.46 -15.64 -21.30
CA LEU A 129 -0.09 -15.44 -21.83
C LEU A 129 -0.01 -14.05 -22.50
N GLY A 130 -0.22 -13.01 -21.72
CA GLY A 130 -0.48 -11.65 -22.15
C GLY A 130 0.75 -10.81 -21.93
N LYS A 131 1.08 -10.00 -22.92
CA LYS A 131 2.10 -8.97 -22.79
C LYS A 131 1.61 -7.95 -21.75
N TYR A 132 2.32 -7.77 -20.64
CA TYR A 132 1.96 -6.75 -19.65
C TYR A 132 2.73 -5.47 -19.95
N ALA A 133 2.02 -4.36 -20.14
CA ALA A 133 2.62 -3.05 -20.35
C ALA A 133 2.55 -2.22 -19.06
N ILE A 134 3.70 -1.74 -18.59
CA ILE A 134 3.84 -0.80 -17.49
C ILE A 134 4.31 0.54 -18.08
N TYR A 135 3.63 1.62 -17.71
CA TYR A 135 4.03 2.97 -18.04
C TYR A 135 4.61 3.66 -16.80
N PRO A 136 5.68 4.47 -16.94
CA PRO A 136 6.24 5.21 -15.81
C PRO A 136 5.20 6.08 -15.12
N HIS A 137 5.21 6.07 -13.79
CA HIS A 137 4.33 6.87 -12.94
C HIS A 137 5.05 7.24 -11.63
N GLU A 138 4.51 8.22 -10.89
CA GLU A 138 5.11 8.74 -9.65
C GLU A 138 5.35 7.70 -8.56
N GLY A 139 4.53 6.64 -8.54
CA GLY A 139 4.67 5.54 -7.57
C GLY A 139 5.77 4.53 -7.92
N MET A 140 6.43 4.67 -9.06
CA MET A 140 7.50 3.78 -9.48
C MET A 140 8.76 4.08 -8.68
N LEU A 141 9.19 3.10 -7.89
CA LEU A 141 10.34 3.23 -7.00
C LEU A 141 11.65 3.12 -7.79
N GLY A 142 12.62 3.96 -7.46
CA GLY A 142 13.90 3.99 -8.14
C GLY A 142 14.78 5.15 -7.67
N THR A 143 16.05 5.14 -8.06
CA THR A 143 17.02 6.20 -7.76
C THR A 143 17.57 6.80 -9.05
N GLY A 144 17.93 8.09 -9.01
CA GLY A 144 18.49 8.76 -10.18
C GLY A 144 17.46 9.14 -11.24
N TRP A 145 16.18 9.34 -10.89
CA TRP A 145 15.13 9.74 -11.84
C TRP A 145 14.49 11.07 -11.44
N TYR A 146 14.19 11.90 -12.42
CA TYR A 146 13.30 13.07 -12.24
C TYR A 146 11.84 12.64 -12.01
N GLY A 147 10.96 13.59 -11.72
CA GLY A 147 9.51 13.33 -11.67
C GLY A 147 8.97 12.79 -13.00
N THR A 148 7.79 12.18 -12.96
CA THR A 148 7.12 11.68 -14.16
C THR A 148 6.58 12.85 -14.97
N GLU A 149 6.88 12.84 -16.26
CA GLU A 149 6.30 13.76 -17.23
C GLU A 149 5.19 13.05 -17.99
N SER A 150 4.19 13.81 -18.43
CA SER A 150 3.13 13.26 -19.27
C SER A 150 2.59 14.27 -20.27
N ASN A 151 2.19 13.78 -21.44
CA ASN A 151 1.49 14.54 -22.45
C ASN A 151 0.58 13.62 -23.27
N GLU A 152 -0.64 14.06 -23.59
CA GLU A 152 -1.58 13.34 -24.46
C GLU A 152 -1.77 11.84 -24.12
N GLY A 153 -1.75 11.49 -22.83
CA GLY A 153 -1.93 10.11 -22.37
C GLY A 153 -0.66 9.24 -22.43
N PHE A 154 0.49 9.81 -22.80
CA PHE A 154 1.80 9.18 -22.67
C PHE A 154 2.49 9.68 -21.41
N SER A 155 3.14 8.80 -20.67
CA SER A 155 3.99 9.15 -19.54
C SER A 155 5.41 8.65 -19.75
N TRP A 156 6.38 9.43 -19.31
CA TRP A 156 7.80 9.10 -19.39
C TRP A 156 8.55 9.65 -18.20
N ARG A 157 9.76 9.13 -17.98
CA ARG A 157 10.62 9.55 -16.88
C ARG A 157 12.06 9.63 -17.34
N TRP A 158 12.68 10.78 -17.13
CA TRP A 158 14.09 11.01 -17.44
C TRP A 158 14.98 10.65 -16.24
N SER A 159 16.14 10.07 -16.52
CA SER A 159 17.20 9.95 -15.53
C SER A 159 17.80 11.31 -15.22
N GLY A 160 18.25 11.45 -13.98
CA GLY A 160 18.90 12.62 -13.41
C GLY A 160 20.36 12.78 -13.82
N PRO A 161 21.09 13.69 -13.14
CA PRO A 161 22.48 14.04 -13.46
C PRO A 161 23.48 12.91 -13.21
N SER A 162 23.09 11.89 -12.44
CA SER A 162 23.93 10.72 -12.17
C SER A 162 24.10 9.85 -13.42
N THR A 163 25.32 9.33 -13.62
CA THR A 163 25.61 8.34 -14.67
C THR A 163 25.00 6.97 -14.39
N GLN A 164 24.42 6.77 -13.21
CA GLN A 164 23.71 5.56 -12.83
C GLN A 164 22.31 5.89 -12.34
N SER A 165 21.33 5.13 -12.81
CA SER A 165 19.92 5.20 -12.38
C SER A 165 19.37 3.80 -12.19
N SER A 166 18.45 3.61 -11.25
CA SER A 166 17.91 2.29 -10.96
C SER A 166 16.40 2.35 -10.74
N ILE A 167 15.70 1.29 -11.11
CA ILE A 167 14.24 1.21 -11.03
C ILE A 167 13.83 -0.15 -10.52
N TYR A 168 12.94 -0.15 -9.54
CA TYR A 168 12.29 -1.36 -9.07
C TYR A 168 11.09 -1.66 -9.94
N LEU A 169 11.05 -2.87 -10.48
CA LEU A 169 9.92 -3.34 -11.25
C LEU A 169 9.12 -4.38 -10.45
N PRO A 170 7.78 -4.38 -10.59
CA PRO A 170 6.96 -5.37 -9.92
C PRO A 170 7.18 -6.76 -10.50
N ASN A 171 7.05 -7.77 -9.65
CA ASN A 171 7.06 -9.16 -10.08
C ASN A 171 5.69 -9.56 -10.62
N LEU A 172 5.53 -9.50 -11.94
CA LEU A 172 4.29 -9.86 -12.60
C LEU A 172 4.19 -11.36 -12.93
N TYR A 173 5.33 -12.04 -13.07
CA TYR A 173 5.42 -13.43 -13.46
C TYR A 173 6.70 -14.05 -12.91
N ALA A 174 6.61 -15.29 -12.42
CA ALA A 174 7.77 -16.06 -11.98
C ALA A 174 8.17 -17.05 -13.06
N GLY A 175 9.47 -17.13 -13.36
CA GLY A 175 10.02 -17.89 -14.48
C GLY A 175 10.49 -16.99 -15.63
N GLU A 176 11.07 -17.60 -16.66
CA GLU A 176 11.67 -16.90 -17.79
C GLU A 176 10.65 -15.98 -18.48
N CYS A 177 11.02 -14.71 -18.67
CA CYS A 177 10.26 -13.76 -19.46
C CYS A 177 11.16 -12.80 -20.22
N LYS A 178 10.68 -12.36 -21.38
CA LYS A 178 11.32 -11.33 -22.18
C LYS A 178 10.83 -9.96 -21.71
N LEU A 179 11.75 -9.14 -21.23
CA LEU A 179 11.51 -7.76 -20.86
C LEU A 179 11.92 -6.84 -22.00
N ARG A 180 11.01 -5.95 -22.42
CA ARG A 180 11.26 -4.94 -23.46
C ARG A 180 10.98 -3.54 -22.93
N LEU A 181 11.95 -2.65 -23.03
CA LEU A 181 11.82 -1.26 -22.61
C LEU A 181 11.92 -0.35 -23.83
N ASN A 182 10.91 0.48 -24.03
CA ASN A 182 10.97 1.56 -25.01
C ASN A 182 11.61 2.77 -24.35
N MET A 183 12.77 3.15 -24.87
CA MET A 183 13.64 4.13 -24.26
C MET A 183 14.08 5.17 -25.30
N LYS A 184 14.50 6.32 -24.80
CA LYS A 184 15.19 7.34 -25.59
C LYS A 184 16.38 7.89 -24.81
N VAL A 185 17.36 8.40 -25.52
CA VAL A 185 18.48 9.20 -24.96
C VAL A 185 18.38 10.63 -25.49
N ILE A 186 19.13 11.58 -24.93
CA ILE A 186 19.26 12.89 -25.59
C ILE A 186 20.07 12.75 -26.87
N ASP A 187 21.16 12.00 -26.82
CA ASP A 187 21.95 11.62 -27.98
C ASP A 187 22.58 10.23 -27.79
N ARG A 188 23.15 9.68 -28.87
CA ARG A 188 23.75 8.34 -28.83
C ARG A 188 25.03 8.25 -28.00
N SER A 189 25.74 9.35 -27.77
CA SER A 189 26.99 9.37 -27.00
C SER A 189 26.77 9.13 -25.50
N VAL A 190 25.54 9.37 -25.00
CA VAL A 190 25.09 8.97 -23.66
C VAL A 190 25.06 7.45 -23.51
N PHE A 191 24.77 6.70 -24.58
CA PHE A 191 24.66 5.25 -24.55
C PHE A 191 26.06 4.59 -24.44
N PRO A 192 26.33 3.75 -23.42
CA PRO A 192 27.62 3.11 -23.26
C PRO A 192 27.77 1.86 -24.14
N ASP A 193 28.99 1.57 -24.58
CA ASP A 193 29.29 0.37 -25.38
C ASP A 193 29.18 -0.93 -24.57
N THR A 194 29.36 -0.85 -23.24
CA THR A 194 29.35 -2.00 -22.33
C THR A 194 28.71 -1.62 -20.99
N ASP A 195 28.26 -2.62 -20.23
CA ASP A 195 27.71 -2.45 -18.86
C ASP A 195 26.50 -1.51 -18.77
N PHE A 196 25.72 -1.41 -19.85
CA PHE A 196 24.56 -0.53 -19.93
C PHE A 196 23.48 -0.87 -18.89
N VAL A 197 23.17 -2.16 -18.74
CA VAL A 197 22.10 -2.62 -17.85
C VAL A 197 22.55 -3.77 -16.96
N LYS A 198 22.12 -3.72 -15.71
CA LYS A 198 22.27 -4.77 -14.71
C LYS A 198 20.92 -5.18 -14.18
N PHE A 199 20.74 -6.48 -13.96
CA PHE A 199 19.59 -7.05 -13.28
C PHE A 199 20.05 -7.56 -11.90
N ASN A 200 19.45 -7.03 -10.83
CA ASN A 200 19.83 -7.37 -9.45
C ASN A 200 21.35 -7.33 -9.20
N TYR A 201 21.98 -6.23 -9.64
CA TYR A 201 23.42 -5.95 -9.53
C TYR A 201 24.36 -6.81 -10.41
N ALA A 202 23.84 -7.80 -11.13
CA ALA A 202 24.61 -8.59 -12.09
C ALA A 202 24.46 -8.04 -13.52
N PRO A 203 25.53 -8.03 -14.34
CA PRO A 203 25.40 -7.79 -15.77
C PRO A 203 24.43 -8.79 -16.40
N ILE A 204 23.65 -8.33 -17.37
CA ILE A 204 22.69 -9.15 -18.10
C ILE A 204 22.92 -8.97 -19.60
N ASP A 205 22.70 -10.03 -20.37
CA ASP A 205 22.69 -9.94 -21.83
C ASP A 205 21.47 -9.17 -22.30
N PHE A 206 21.68 -8.26 -23.25
CA PHE A 206 20.63 -7.42 -23.80
C PHE A 206 20.84 -7.18 -25.29
N GLU A 207 19.75 -6.92 -25.98
CA GLU A 207 19.70 -6.50 -27.37
C GLU A 207 19.15 -5.07 -27.45
N VAL A 208 19.73 -4.25 -28.31
CA VAL A 208 19.26 -2.88 -28.56
C VAL A 208 18.86 -2.77 -30.02
N ASP A 209 17.59 -2.45 -30.25
CA ASP A 209 17.08 -2.13 -31.58
C ASP A 209 16.79 -0.63 -31.68
N TRP A 210 17.58 0.09 -32.47
CA TRP A 210 17.42 1.52 -32.67
C TRP A 210 16.30 1.80 -33.66
N THR A 211 15.19 2.32 -33.17
CA THR A 211 14.02 2.68 -33.99
C THR A 211 14.13 4.09 -34.57
N GLY A 212 15.09 4.88 -34.09
CA GLY A 212 15.35 6.24 -34.57
C GLY A 212 16.77 6.71 -34.26
N GLU A 213 16.99 8.02 -34.34
CA GLU A 213 18.28 8.64 -34.01
C GLU A 213 18.59 8.50 -32.51
N VAL A 214 17.57 8.75 -31.67
CA VAL A 214 17.71 8.78 -30.21
C VAL A 214 16.77 7.81 -29.48
N GLU A 215 15.91 7.11 -30.21
CA GLU A 215 14.93 6.16 -29.69
C GLU A 215 15.36 4.72 -29.97
N PHE A 216 15.15 3.84 -29.00
CA PHE A 216 15.49 2.43 -29.10
C PHE A 216 14.61 1.56 -28.21
N VAL A 217 14.59 0.27 -28.53
CA VAL A 217 13.99 -0.78 -27.70
C VAL A 217 15.11 -1.63 -27.11
N LEU A 218 15.20 -1.64 -25.78
CA LEU A 218 16.08 -2.54 -25.04
C LEU A 218 15.32 -3.83 -24.75
N SER A 219 15.83 -4.97 -25.22
CA SER A 219 15.27 -6.29 -24.96
C SER A 219 16.23 -7.13 -24.13
N MET A 220 15.74 -7.82 -23.11
CA MET A 220 16.53 -8.75 -22.31
C MET A 220 15.65 -9.92 -21.84
N THR A 221 16.27 -11.07 -21.58
CA THR A 221 15.58 -12.22 -20.97
C THR A 221 15.93 -12.26 -19.49
N ILE A 222 14.91 -12.21 -18.63
CA ILE A 222 15.06 -12.28 -17.18
C ILE A 222 14.37 -13.53 -16.65
N ASP A 223 14.88 -14.09 -15.55
CA ASP A 223 14.25 -15.21 -14.83
C ASP A 223 13.91 -14.79 -13.38
N PRO A 224 12.83 -14.01 -13.22
CA PRO A 224 12.30 -13.59 -11.93
C PRO A 224 11.88 -14.78 -11.04
N LYS A 225 12.41 -14.87 -9.81
CA LYS A 225 11.97 -15.86 -8.81
C LYS A 225 10.69 -15.41 -8.10
N GLU A 226 9.88 -16.35 -7.61
CA GLU A 226 8.75 -16.03 -6.71
C GLU A 226 9.25 -15.18 -5.52
N ASP A 227 8.49 -14.14 -5.19
CA ASP A 227 8.75 -13.18 -4.08
C ASP A 227 10.06 -12.37 -4.14
N SER A 228 10.76 -12.38 -5.28
CA SER A 228 11.95 -11.53 -5.46
C SER A 228 11.61 -10.13 -5.98
N GLN A 229 12.32 -9.12 -5.46
CA GLN A 229 12.30 -7.76 -5.99
C GLN A 229 13.18 -7.68 -7.24
N PHE A 230 12.74 -6.91 -8.24
CA PHE A 230 13.49 -6.70 -9.48
C PHE A 230 14.06 -5.31 -9.53
N LEU A 231 15.38 -5.22 -9.40
CA LEU A 231 16.10 -3.99 -9.61
C LEU A 231 16.77 -4.03 -10.99
N LEU A 232 16.34 -3.13 -11.87
CA LEU A 232 17.14 -2.78 -13.04
C LEU A 232 18.00 -1.58 -12.72
N THR A 233 19.28 -1.67 -13.06
CA THR A 233 20.21 -0.53 -12.98
C THR A 233 20.71 -0.23 -14.37
N PHE A 234 20.61 1.03 -14.77
CA PHE A 234 21.12 1.57 -16.02
C PHE A 234 22.34 2.43 -15.74
N ASN A 235 23.39 2.25 -16.54
CA ASN A 235 24.54 3.12 -16.56
C ASN A 235 24.57 3.89 -17.88
N VAL A 236 25.02 5.13 -17.87
CA VAL A 236 25.26 5.96 -19.07
C VAL A 236 26.66 6.53 -19.03
N ASN A 237 27.23 6.87 -20.19
CA ASN A 237 28.56 7.46 -20.26
C ASN A 237 28.62 8.81 -19.56
N HIS A 238 27.61 9.64 -19.79
CA HIS A 238 27.46 10.97 -19.22
C HIS A 238 25.98 11.39 -19.30
N THR A 239 25.67 12.50 -18.66
CA THR A 239 24.37 13.19 -18.75
C THR A 239 24.61 14.56 -19.38
N GLN A 240 23.57 15.15 -19.97
CA GLN A 240 23.72 16.44 -20.64
C GLN A 240 22.44 17.25 -20.64
N GLN A 241 22.58 18.56 -20.83
CA GLN A 241 21.45 19.47 -21.00
C GLN A 241 20.96 19.42 -22.45
N PRO A 242 19.66 19.20 -22.70
CA PRO A 242 19.15 19.10 -24.07
C PRO A 242 19.09 20.48 -24.77
N SER A 243 19.03 21.58 -24.02
CA SER A 243 19.06 22.94 -24.57
C SER A 243 19.44 23.98 -23.52
N VAL A 244 19.71 25.22 -23.94
CA VAL A 244 19.96 26.35 -23.02
C VAL A 244 18.74 26.74 -22.17
N TYR A 245 17.54 26.26 -22.51
CA TYR A 245 16.31 26.55 -21.78
C TYR A 245 15.94 25.45 -20.78
N ASP A 246 16.43 24.23 -20.98
CA ASP A 246 16.25 23.11 -20.07
C ASP A 246 17.57 22.81 -19.38
N THR A 247 17.68 23.29 -18.15
CA THR A 247 18.91 23.21 -17.34
C THR A 247 19.13 21.84 -16.70
N ARG A 248 18.22 20.89 -16.91
CA ARG A 248 18.33 19.54 -16.35
C ARG A 248 19.37 18.75 -17.12
N GLU A 249 20.23 18.02 -16.39
CA GLU A 249 21.12 17.03 -16.99
C GLU A 249 20.36 15.72 -17.12
N LEU A 250 20.08 15.30 -18.36
CA LEU A 250 19.35 14.07 -18.65
C LEU A 250 20.30 13.04 -19.27
N GLY A 251 20.06 11.76 -18.96
CA GLY A 251 20.73 10.64 -19.60
C GLY A 251 19.76 9.86 -20.49
N LEU A 252 19.03 8.95 -19.88
CA LEU A 252 18.06 8.08 -20.52
C LEU A 252 16.63 8.47 -20.12
N CYS A 253 15.67 8.11 -20.96
CA CYS A 253 14.26 8.22 -20.68
C CYS A 253 13.61 6.87 -20.87
N ILE A 254 12.74 6.47 -19.93
CA ILE A 254 11.86 5.32 -20.10
C ILE A 254 10.48 5.85 -20.44
N ASN A 255 9.86 5.26 -21.47
CA ASN A 255 8.49 5.58 -21.88
C ASN A 255 7.54 4.41 -21.59
N LYS A 256 8.02 3.17 -21.74
CA LYS A 256 7.19 1.97 -21.61
C LYS A 256 8.04 0.76 -21.27
N ILE A 257 7.52 -0.11 -20.42
CA ILE A 257 8.13 -1.39 -20.05
C ILE A 257 7.12 -2.48 -20.40
N ILE A 258 7.56 -3.54 -21.06
CA ILE A 258 6.71 -4.63 -21.52
C ILE A 258 7.29 -5.95 -21.00
N TYR A 259 6.47 -6.71 -20.28
CA TYR A 259 6.76 -8.07 -19.86
C TYR A 259 6.08 -9.06 -20.80
N GLU A 260 6.83 -10.03 -21.30
CA GLU A 260 6.32 -11.11 -22.12
C GLU A 260 6.76 -12.44 -21.51
N PRO A 261 5.87 -13.14 -20.78
CA PRO A 261 6.16 -14.50 -20.32
C PRO A 261 6.56 -15.40 -21.50
N ALA A 262 7.59 -16.23 -21.31
CA ALA A 262 8.06 -17.18 -22.32
C ALA A 262 7.07 -18.33 -22.54
#